data_AF-A0A183DB14-F1
#
_entry.id   AF-A0A183DB14-F1
#
_cell.length_a   1.000
_cell.length_b   1.000
_cell.length_c   1.000
_cell.angle_alpha   90.00
_cell.angle_beta   90.00
_cell.angle_gamma   90.00
#
_symmetry.space_group_name_H-M   'P 1'
#
loop_
_entity.id
_entity.type
_entity.pdbx_description
1 polymer ?
#
loop_
_entity_poly.entity_id
_entity_poly.type
_entity_poly.pdbx_seq_one_letter_code
_entity_poly.pdbx_strand_id
1 'polypeptide(L)'
;LDDGALPSDKLRNLEIEMNAALEAYRDAYFEGGVSSVYFWDLDYGFAGVVLIKKIGDGLRNIEGCWDSIHVIEIQEKYQCEEGFFWTMLHWSAKKVCEA
;
A
#
# COMPACT_ATOMS: atom_id res chain seq x y z
N LEU A 1 -9.39 -8.73 17.47
CA LEU A 1 -9.43 -7.80 18.62
C LEU A 1 -10.81 -7.19 18.61
N ASP A 2 -11.51 -7.20 19.74
CA ASP A 2 -12.90 -6.73 19.82
C ASP A 2 -13.00 -5.19 19.74
N ASP A 3 -11.88 -4.49 19.87
CA ASP A 3 -11.71 -3.03 19.79
C ASP A 3 -10.75 -2.59 18.67
N GLY A 4 -10.58 -3.44 17.64
CA GLY A 4 -9.72 -3.11 16.50
C GLY A 4 -10.22 -1.87 15.77
N ALA A 5 -9.30 -0.97 15.40
CA ALA A 5 -9.63 0.11 14.48
C ALA A 5 -10.03 -0.49 13.13
N LEU A 6 -11.31 -0.36 12.78
CA LEU A 6 -11.86 -0.85 11.53
C LEU A 6 -12.09 0.34 10.59
N PRO A 7 -11.74 0.20 9.30
CA PRO A 7 -12.09 1.18 8.29
C PRO A 7 -13.60 1.29 8.13
N SER A 8 -14.09 2.45 7.70
CA SER A 8 -15.48 2.61 7.27
C SER A 8 -15.84 1.66 6.11
N ASP A 9 -17.12 1.29 5.95
CA ASP A 9 -17.55 0.32 4.93
C ASP A 9 -17.13 0.70 3.50
N LYS A 10 -17.18 2.01 3.19
CA LYS A 10 -16.70 2.55 1.90
C LYS A 10 -15.21 2.29 1.73
N LEU A 11 -14.42 2.60 2.75
CA LEU A 11 -12.98 2.42 2.75
C LEU A 11 -12.59 0.94 2.68
N ARG A 12 -13.37 0.07 3.34
CA ARG A 12 -13.17 -1.38 3.31
C ARG A 12 -13.38 -1.95 1.91
N ASN A 13 -14.40 -1.50 1.17
CA ASN A 13 -14.59 -1.90 -0.22
C ASN A 13 -13.41 -1.44 -1.10
N LEU A 14 -12.97 -0.19 -0.92
CA LEU A 14 -11.80 0.35 -1.62
C LEU A 14 -10.53 -0.44 -1.29
N GLU A 15 -10.35 -0.85 -0.03
CA GLU A 15 -9.22 -1.68 0.40
C GLU A 15 -9.20 -3.03 -0.30
N ILE A 16 -10.35 -3.69 -0.45
CA ILE A 16 -10.47 -4.97 -1.15
C ILE A 16 -10.13 -4.81 -2.64
N GLU A 17 -10.68 -3.79 -3.30
CA GLU A 17 -10.39 -3.48 -4.70
C GLU A 17 -8.91 -3.17 -4.93
N MET A 18 -8.32 -2.35 -4.04
CA MET A 18 -6.92 -1.97 -4.14
C MET A 18 -5.98 -3.16 -3.87
N ASN A 19 -6.32 -4.05 -2.93
CA ASN A 19 -5.57 -5.29 -2.72
C ASN A 19 -5.57 -6.17 -3.97
N ALA A 20 -6.72 -6.34 -4.64
CA ALA A 20 -6.81 -7.12 -5.88
C ALA A 20 -6.00 -6.48 -7.02
N ALA A 21 -6.06 -5.15 -7.16
CA ALA A 21 -5.27 -4.43 -8.16
C ALA A 21 -3.76 -4.56 -7.90
N LEU A 22 -3.33 -4.47 -6.64
CA LEU A 22 -1.92 -4.60 -6.27
C LEU A 22 -1.40 -6.03 -6.33
N GLU A 23 -2.26 -7.03 -6.16
CA GLU A 23 -1.89 -8.41 -6.43
C GLU A 23 -1.52 -8.61 -7.91
N ALA A 24 -2.33 -8.07 -8.83
CA ALA A 24 -2.00 -8.09 -10.26
C ALA A 24 -0.73 -7.29 -10.58
N TYR A 25 -0.53 -6.13 -9.93
CA TYR A 25 0.70 -5.35 -10.06
C TYR A 25 1.94 -6.10 -9.56
N ARG A 26 1.82 -6.77 -8.41
CA ARG A 26 2.87 -7.61 -7.84
C ARG A 26 3.24 -8.72 -8.81
N ASP A 27 2.27 -9.44 -9.35
CA ASP A 27 2.54 -10.56 -10.25
C ASP A 27 3.21 -10.10 -11.55
N ALA A 28 2.77 -8.95 -12.09
CA ALA A 28 3.34 -8.36 -13.30
C ALA A 28 4.79 -7.87 -13.15
N TYR A 29 5.17 -7.33 -11.98
CA TYR A 29 6.48 -6.71 -11.78
C TYR A 29 7.47 -7.53 -10.95
N PHE A 30 6.97 -8.33 -10.02
CA PHE A 30 7.76 -9.03 -9.03
C PHE A 30 7.65 -10.54 -9.16
N GLU A 31 6.82 -11.07 -10.06
CA GLU A 31 6.64 -12.51 -10.32
C GLU A 31 6.47 -13.32 -9.02
N GLY A 32 5.75 -12.72 -8.05
CA GLY A 32 5.51 -13.29 -6.72
C GLY A 32 5.88 -12.35 -5.55
N GLY A 33 5.79 -12.89 -4.33
CA GLY A 33 5.90 -12.14 -3.09
C GLY A 33 4.55 -11.93 -2.41
N VAL A 34 4.50 -11.04 -1.43
CA VAL A 34 3.29 -10.70 -0.67
C VAL A 34 3.04 -9.21 -0.80
N SER A 35 1.82 -8.85 -1.18
CA SER A 35 1.32 -7.48 -1.14
C SER A 35 0.19 -7.37 -0.14
N SER A 36 0.08 -6.23 0.53
CA SER A 36 -1.03 -5.94 1.43
C SER A 36 -1.31 -4.45 1.44
N VAL A 37 -2.59 -4.09 1.46
CA VAL A 37 -3.07 -2.71 1.55
C VAL A 37 -3.94 -2.57 2.78
N TYR A 38 -3.70 -1.50 3.52
CA TYR A 38 -4.52 -1.12 4.66
C TYR A 38 -4.91 0.34 4.55
N PHE A 39 -6.20 0.65 4.71
CA PHE A 39 -6.71 2.01 4.76
C PHE A 39 -7.29 2.32 6.14
N TRP A 40 -7.25 3.59 6.53
CA TRP A 40 -7.91 4.10 7.73
C TRP A 40 -8.44 5.51 7.49
N ASP A 41 -9.55 5.84 8.15
CA ASP A 41 -10.20 7.13 8.03
C ASP A 41 -9.41 8.24 8.77
N LEU A 42 -9.46 9.47 8.25
CA LEU A 42 -8.91 10.68 8.87
C LEU A 42 -10.00 11.75 8.99
N ASP A 43 -9.77 12.78 9.82
CA ASP A 43 -10.73 13.88 10.00
C ASP A 43 -11.05 14.62 8.68
N TYR A 44 -10.07 14.68 7.76
CA TYR A 44 -10.17 15.36 6.47
C TYR A 44 -9.72 14.46 5.31
N GLY A 45 -10.37 13.30 5.16
CA GLY A 45 -10.12 12.34 4.08
C GLY A 45 -9.76 10.96 4.63
N PHE A 46 -8.75 10.32 4.05
CA PHE A 46 -8.29 9.00 4.50
C PHE A 46 -6.81 8.80 4.17
N ALA A 47 -6.18 7.86 4.87
CA ALA A 47 -4.81 7.47 4.58
C ALA A 47 -4.71 5.96 4.42
N GLY A 48 -3.62 5.53 3.80
CA GLY A 48 -3.35 4.14 3.53
C GLY A 48 -1.88 3.81 3.51
N VAL A 49 -1.61 2.52 3.69
CA VAL A 49 -0.30 1.97 3.46
C VAL A 49 -0.41 0.78 2.51
N VAL A 50 0.47 0.79 1.50
CA VAL A 50 0.70 -0.33 0.61
C VAL A 50 2.03 -0.94 0.98
N LEU A 51 2.02 -2.23 1.24
CA LEU A 51 3.19 -3.03 1.59
C LEU A 51 3.43 -4.04 0.48
N ILE A 52 4.68 -4.14 0.02
CA ILE A 52 5.12 -5.18 -0.90
C ILE A 52 6.39 -5.79 -0.31
N LYS A 53 6.34 -7.10 -0.04
CA LYS A 53 7.47 -7.88 0.43
C LYS A 53 7.79 -8.97 -0.58
N LYS A 54 9.02 -9.00 -1.07
CA LYS A 54 9.56 -10.10 -1.87
C LYS A 54 10.78 -10.68 -1.18
N ILE A 55 10.77 -11.99 -0.98
CA ILE A 55 11.92 -12.74 -0.50
C ILE A 55 12.55 -13.39 -1.74
N GLY A 56 13.83 -13.14 -1.95
CA GLY A 56 14.63 -13.78 -2.96
C GLY A 56 14.66 -15.29 -2.73
N ASP A 57 14.66 -16.02 -3.80
CA ASP A 57 14.63 -17.48 -3.90
C ASP A 57 15.90 -18.19 -3.39
N GLY A 58 16.86 -17.45 -2.83
CA GLY A 58 18.09 -17.99 -2.22
C GLY A 58 19.01 -18.71 -3.24
N LEU A 59 18.68 -18.64 -4.52
CA LEU A 59 19.47 -19.23 -5.60
C LEU A 59 20.85 -18.56 -5.59
N ARG A 60 21.88 -19.37 -5.30
CA ARG A 60 23.32 -19.01 -5.25
C ARG A 60 23.84 -18.42 -3.92
N ASN A 61 23.23 -18.74 -2.77
CA ASN A 61 23.64 -18.22 -1.44
C ASN A 61 23.55 -16.69 -1.31
N ILE A 62 22.72 -16.05 -2.12
CA ILE A 62 22.43 -14.62 -2.02
C ILE A 62 21.01 -14.48 -1.49
N GLU A 63 20.90 -14.13 -0.21
CA GLU A 63 19.61 -13.84 0.42
C GLU A 63 19.26 -12.37 0.21
N GLY A 64 18.46 -12.07 -0.82
CA GLY A 64 17.90 -10.74 -1.02
C GLY A 64 16.49 -10.66 -0.45
N CYS A 65 16.23 -9.73 0.46
CA CYS A 65 14.85 -9.38 0.83
C CYS A 65 14.55 -7.98 0.32
N TRP A 66 13.37 -7.80 -0.27
CA TRP A 66 12.86 -6.53 -0.74
C TRP A 66 11.61 -6.18 0.06
N ASP A 67 11.67 -5.06 0.77
CA ASP A 67 10.53 -4.45 1.42
C ASP A 67 10.26 -3.10 0.77
N SER A 68 9.02 -2.86 0.33
CA SER A 68 8.52 -1.56 -0.11
C SER A 68 7.30 -1.18 0.72
N ILE A 69 7.37 0.03 1.27
CA ILE A 69 6.31 0.63 2.07
C ILE A 69 5.94 1.91 1.36
N HIS A 70 4.71 2.02 0.89
CA HIS A 70 4.16 3.24 0.32
C HIS A 70 3.07 3.75 1.24
N VAL A 71 3.34 4.86 1.91
CA VAL A 71 2.33 5.57 2.70
C VAL A 71 1.66 6.59 1.79
N ILE A 72 0.33 6.65 1.81
CA ILE A 72 -0.48 7.55 0.98
C ILE A 72 -1.45 8.26 1.90
N GLU A 73 -1.50 9.58 1.80
CA GLU A 73 -2.51 10.42 2.45
C GLU A 73 -3.37 11.06 1.37
N ILE A 74 -4.69 10.95 1.51
CA ILE A 74 -5.67 11.52 0.60
C ILE A 74 -6.47 12.55 1.37
N GLN A 75 -6.33 13.82 0.99
CA GLN A 75 -7.13 14.91 1.53
C GLN A 75 -8.29 15.22 0.58
N GLU A 76 -9.50 14.84 0.97
CA GLU A 76 -10.71 15.20 0.20
C GLU A 76 -11.05 16.67 0.47
N LYS A 77 -10.64 17.58 -0.42
CA LYS A 77 -11.10 18.98 -0.38
C LYS A 77 -12.46 19.10 -1.06
N TYR A 78 -13.47 19.57 -0.34
CA TYR A 78 -14.70 20.08 -0.93
C TYR A 78 -14.40 21.42 -1.63
N GLN A 79 -14.10 21.39 -2.92
CA GLN A 79 -14.16 22.61 -3.72
C GLN A 79 -14.79 22.33 -5.07
N CYS A 80 -15.83 23.11 -5.38
CA CYS A 80 -16.44 23.21 -6.70
C CYS A 80 -15.38 23.31 -7.80
N GLU A 81 -15.69 22.69 -8.93
CA GLU A 81 -14.96 22.71 -10.20
C GLU A 81 -13.66 21.87 -10.25
N GLU A 82 -13.82 20.66 -10.79
CA GLU A 82 -12.84 19.96 -11.66
C GLU A 82 -11.37 20.09 -11.23
N GLY A 83 -11.02 19.57 -10.04
CA GLY A 83 -9.63 19.57 -9.59
C GLY A 83 -9.37 18.58 -8.46
N PHE A 84 -9.06 17.32 -8.81
CA PHE A 84 -8.50 16.37 -7.85
C PHE A 84 -7.06 16.78 -7.51
N PHE A 85 -6.86 17.44 -6.36
CA PHE A 85 -5.52 17.78 -5.87
C PHE A 85 -4.92 16.61 -5.09
N TRP A 86 -4.32 15.65 -5.79
CA TRP A 86 -3.60 14.53 -5.19
C TRP A 86 -2.23 15.01 -4.66
N THR A 87 -2.16 15.44 -3.40
CA THR A 87 -0.84 15.56 -2.74
C THR A 87 -0.41 14.18 -2.27
N MET A 88 0.11 13.35 -3.19
CA MET A 88 0.76 12.09 -2.82
C MET A 88 2.09 12.40 -2.12
N LEU A 89 2.10 12.34 -0.80
CA LEU A 89 3.35 12.20 -0.04
C LEU A 89 3.86 10.76 -0.23
N HIS A 90 4.53 10.51 -1.36
CA HIS A 90 5.12 9.20 -1.63
C HIS A 90 6.43 9.05 -0.84
N TRP A 91 6.38 8.35 0.28
CA TRP A 91 7.58 7.85 0.95
C TRP A 91 7.76 6.38 0.62
N SER A 92 8.88 6.04 -0.01
CA SER A 92 9.27 4.65 -0.32
C SER A 92 10.58 4.33 0.37
N ALA A 93 10.52 3.56 1.46
CA ALA A 93 11.72 2.92 2.00
C ALA A 93 11.99 1.62 1.24
N LYS A 94 13.22 1.49 0.72
CA LYS A 94 13.75 0.22 0.19
C LYS A 94 14.82 -0.26 1.15
N LYS A 95 14.60 -1.42 1.75
CA LYS A 95 15.64 -2.12 2.51
C LYS A 95 16.02 -3.36 1.70
N VAL A 96 17.25 -3.37 1.19
CA VAL A 96 17.89 -4.57 0.66
C VAL A 96 18.70 -5.15 1.80
N CYS A 97 18.36 -6.36 2.26
CA CYS A 97 19.27 -7.11 3.13
C CYS A 97 20.41 -7.63 2.26
N GLU A 98 21.63 -7.14 2.51
CA GLU A 98 22.86 -7.74 1.98
C GLU A 98 23.28 -8.87 2.94
N ALA A 99 23.65 -10.02 2.37
CA ALA A 99 24.14 -11.20 3.10
C ALA A 99 25.60 -11.02 3.54
#